data_AF-A0A2A3F7A1-F1
#
_entry.id   AF-A0A2A3F7A1-F1
#
_cell.length_a   1.000
_cell.length_b   1.000
_cell.length_c   1.000
_cell.angle_alpha   90.00
_cell.angle_beta   90.00
_cell.angle_gamma   90.00
#
_symmetry.space_group_name_H-M   'P 1'
#
loop_
_entity.id
_entity.type
_entity.pdbx_description
1 polymer ?
#
loop_
_entity_poly.entity_id
_entity_poly.type
_entity_poly.pdbx_seq_one_letter_code
_entity_poly.pdbx_strand_id
1 'polypeptide(L)'
;MKSGTGIADTRTVRDYIHTVARSVHADSIDWWDCDGFDAVLVLPFRLHYLPGRNAVLAWNRTFGWSLGVEGLGRRSVIVIDGLGLGRMPSPAVCAERAVELIDDYCRSTPALPGAHGPGPAVPAAADRCPRIGNAAAGGGRRDRVVKRP
;
A
#
# COMPACT_ATOMS: atom_id res chain seq x y z
N MET A 1 7.77 -15.70 34.98
CA MET A 1 7.32 -15.88 33.59
C MET A 1 5.95 -15.22 33.44
N LYS A 2 5.82 -14.18 32.63
CA LYS A 2 4.52 -13.59 32.25
C LYS A 2 4.61 -13.21 30.78
N SER A 3 4.17 -14.13 29.91
CA SER A 3 4.04 -13.92 28.48
C SER A 3 2.82 -13.04 28.22
N GLY A 4 2.99 -11.74 28.35
CA GLY A 4 1.98 -10.76 27.95
C GLY A 4 2.10 -10.50 26.45
N THR A 5 1.75 -11.45 25.60
CA THR A 5 1.57 -11.19 24.17
C THR A 5 0.18 -10.56 23.99
N GLY A 6 0.03 -9.33 24.50
CA GLY A 6 -1.16 -8.53 24.26
C GLY A 6 -1.20 -8.14 22.80
N ILE A 7 -2.07 -8.78 22.01
CA ILE A 7 -2.49 -8.23 20.72
C ILE A 7 -3.03 -6.84 21.06
N ALA A 8 -2.42 -5.79 20.50
CA ALA A 8 -2.89 -4.43 20.69
C ALA A 8 -4.40 -4.37 20.36
N ASP A 9 -5.17 -3.65 21.17
CA ASP A 9 -6.59 -3.45 20.93
C ASP A 9 -6.81 -2.92 19.50
N THR A 10 -7.88 -3.36 18.83
CA THR A 10 -8.21 -2.98 17.45
C THR A 10 -8.25 -1.46 17.28
N ARG A 11 -8.68 -0.73 18.31
CA ARG A 11 -8.64 0.75 18.33
C ARG A 11 -7.21 1.29 18.26
N THR A 12 -6.30 0.73 19.05
CA THR A 12 -4.88 1.09 19.07
C THR A 12 -4.21 0.81 17.72
N VAL A 13 -4.54 -0.32 17.09
CA VAL A 13 -4.04 -0.65 15.74
C VAL A 13 -4.58 0.35 14.72
N ARG A 14 -5.88 0.68 14.77
CA ARG A 14 -6.48 1.63 13.82
C ARG A 14 -5.82 3.01 13.91
N ASP A 15 -5.63 3.52 15.12
CA ASP A 15 -4.99 4.81 15.37
C ASP A 15 -3.51 4.81 14.94
N TYR A 16 -2.83 3.69 15.16
CA TYR A 16 -1.47 3.48 14.67
C TYR A 16 -1.40 3.57 13.14
N ILE A 17 -2.21 2.79 12.42
CA ILE A 17 -2.23 2.79 10.95
C ILE A 17 -2.60 4.18 10.41
N HIS A 18 -3.57 4.87 11.00
CA HIS A 18 -3.88 6.26 10.62
C HIS A 18 -2.71 7.22 10.83
N THR A 19 -1.87 6.98 11.85
CA THR A 19 -0.69 7.81 12.10
C THR A 19 0.41 7.51 11.10
N VAL A 20 0.68 6.24 10.81
CA VAL A 20 1.63 5.85 9.74
C VAL A 20 1.18 6.42 8.40
N ALA A 21 -0.10 6.28 8.05
CA ALA A 21 -0.66 6.81 6.81
C ALA A 21 -0.39 8.31 6.61
N ARG A 22 -0.50 9.09 7.69
CA ARG A 22 -0.17 10.52 7.68
C ARG A 22 1.32 10.77 7.54
N SER A 23 2.15 10.02 8.28
CA SER A 23 3.61 10.13 8.23
C SER A 23 4.20 9.81 6.85
N VAL A 24 3.59 8.88 6.12
CA VAL A 24 4.02 8.50 4.75
C VAL A 24 3.29 9.27 3.64
N HIS A 25 2.42 10.22 4.02
CA HIS A 25 1.58 10.98 3.08
C HIS A 25 0.76 10.11 2.12
N ALA A 26 0.23 8.99 2.61
CA ALA A 26 -0.65 8.13 1.83
C ALA A 26 -1.90 8.90 1.35
N ASP A 27 -2.43 8.56 0.18
CA ASP A 27 -3.69 9.11 -0.35
C ASP A 27 -4.90 8.47 0.32
N SER A 28 -4.83 7.17 0.59
CA SER A 28 -5.91 6.42 1.20
C SER A 28 -5.43 5.20 1.97
N ILE A 29 -6.29 4.71 2.85
CA ILE A 29 -6.17 3.46 3.59
C ILE A 29 -7.28 2.53 3.13
N ASP A 30 -6.92 1.37 2.60
CA ASP A 30 -7.85 0.29 2.31
C ASP A 30 -7.78 -0.77 3.41
N TRP A 31 -8.87 -0.93 4.15
CA TRP A 31 -8.99 -1.95 5.21
C TRP A 31 -9.49 -3.25 4.61
N TRP A 32 -8.75 -4.34 4.86
CA TRP A 32 -9.02 -5.64 4.27
C TRP A 32 -9.33 -6.64 5.37
N ASP A 33 -10.48 -7.32 5.24
CA ASP A 33 -10.87 -8.44 6.09
C ASP A 33 -10.38 -9.77 5.45
N CYS A 34 -9.06 -9.95 5.31
CA CYS A 34 -8.47 -11.16 4.72
C CYS A 34 -7.19 -11.61 5.42
N ASP A 35 -6.80 -12.87 5.24
CA ASP A 35 -5.68 -13.49 5.98
C ASP A 35 -4.29 -12.94 5.62
N GLY A 36 -4.17 -12.19 4.53
CA GLY A 36 -2.89 -11.69 4.03
C GLY A 36 -2.48 -10.34 4.62
N PHE A 37 -3.32 -9.32 4.40
CA PHE A 37 -3.09 -7.96 4.88
C PHE A 37 -4.35 -7.44 5.54
N ASP A 38 -4.15 -6.70 6.64
CA ASP A 38 -5.24 -6.06 7.39
C ASP A 38 -5.47 -4.63 6.87
N ALA A 39 -4.42 -3.94 6.43
CA ALA A 39 -4.49 -2.57 5.93
C ALA A 39 -3.49 -2.32 4.78
N VAL A 40 -3.92 -1.56 3.78
CA VAL A 40 -3.08 -1.16 2.65
C VAL A 40 -3.13 0.36 2.49
N LEU A 41 -1.97 1.00 2.62
CA LEU A 41 -1.79 2.43 2.38
C LEU A 41 -1.43 2.66 0.92
N VAL A 42 -2.26 3.38 0.20
CA VAL A 42 -1.99 3.77 -1.18
C VAL A 42 -1.15 5.05 -1.17
N LEU A 43 0.03 5.00 -1.76
CA LEU A 43 0.96 6.12 -1.81
C LEU A 43 0.71 6.99 -3.05
N PRO A 44 1.08 8.29 -3.01
CA PRO A 44 0.80 9.25 -4.09
C PRO A 44 1.72 9.12 -5.31
N PHE A 45 2.39 7.98 -5.49
CA PHE A 45 3.31 7.73 -6.59
C PHE A 45 3.25 6.28 -7.07
N ARG A 46 3.89 6.02 -8.21
CA ARG A 46 3.85 4.73 -8.91
C ARG A 46 5.26 4.18 -9.07
N LEU A 47 5.43 2.89 -8.82
CA LEU A 47 6.67 2.17 -9.11
C LEU A 47 6.60 1.60 -10.53
N HIS A 48 7.75 1.46 -11.19
CA HIS A 48 7.82 1.00 -12.58
C HIS A 48 7.57 -0.51 -12.74
N TYR A 49 7.57 -1.28 -11.66
CA TYR A 49 7.39 -2.74 -11.66
C TYR A 49 6.08 -3.18 -12.33
N LEU A 50 5.00 -2.42 -12.11
CA LEU A 50 3.71 -2.61 -12.78
C LEU A 50 3.17 -1.26 -13.26
N PRO A 51 3.31 -0.95 -14.56
CA PRO A 51 2.85 0.31 -15.12
C PRO A 51 1.38 0.61 -14.79
N GLY A 52 1.12 1.83 -14.35
CA GLY A 52 -0.23 2.31 -14.05
C GLY A 52 -0.79 1.92 -12.68
N ARG A 53 0.01 1.29 -11.81
CA ARG A 53 -0.40 0.89 -10.44
C ARG A 53 0.29 1.74 -9.39
N ASN A 54 -0.42 2.03 -8.30
CA ASN A 54 0.15 2.82 -7.21
C ASN A 54 1.09 1.96 -6.38
N ALA A 55 2.13 2.61 -5.87
CA ALA A 55 2.92 2.06 -4.78
C ALA A 55 2.05 1.94 -3.53
N VAL A 56 2.28 0.90 -2.74
CA VAL A 56 1.54 0.67 -1.50
C VAL A 56 2.46 0.27 -0.36
N LEU A 57 2.06 0.64 0.86
CA LEU A 57 2.55 -0.01 2.07
C LEU A 57 1.45 -0.91 2.61
N ALA A 58 1.69 -2.21 2.61
CA ALA A 58 0.75 -3.20 3.12
C ALA A 58 1.18 -3.63 4.53
N TRP A 59 0.22 -3.65 5.46
CA TRP A 59 0.44 -4.05 6.84
C TRP A 59 -0.31 -5.32 7.17
N ASN A 60 0.35 -6.22 7.86
CA ASN A 60 -0.29 -7.33 8.53
C ASN A 60 0.16 -7.45 9.99
N ARG A 61 -0.72 -8.01 10.81
CA ARG A 61 -0.50 -8.22 12.25
C ARG A 61 0.64 -9.18 12.60
N THR A 62 1.13 -9.97 11.64
CA THR A 62 2.13 -11.03 11.88
C THR A 62 3.55 -10.50 11.72
N PHE A 63 3.81 -9.81 10.61
CA PHE A 63 5.13 -9.36 10.17
C PHE A 63 5.29 -7.84 10.16
N GLY A 64 4.18 -7.09 10.10
CA GLY A 64 4.20 -5.63 10.01
C GLY A 64 4.12 -5.14 8.55
N TRP A 65 4.98 -4.19 8.21
CA TRP A 65 4.91 -3.44 6.95
C TRP A 65 5.72 -4.04 5.81
N SER A 66 5.17 -3.98 4.60
CA SER A 66 5.82 -4.33 3.35
C SER A 66 5.54 -3.30 2.26
N LEU A 67 6.56 -2.95 1.49
CA LEU A 67 6.45 -2.16 0.26
C LEU A 67 6.00 -3.06 -0.88
N GLY A 68 5.09 -2.55 -1.70
CA GLY A 68 4.63 -3.25 -2.89
C GLY A 68 3.91 -2.35 -3.87
N VAL A 69 3.19 -2.97 -4.79
CA VAL A 69 2.31 -2.31 -5.77
C VAL A 69 0.93 -2.95 -5.76
N GLU A 70 -0.09 -2.17 -6.10
CA GLU A 70 -1.44 -2.72 -6.31
C GLU A 70 -1.40 -3.83 -7.39
N GLY A 71 -1.91 -5.01 -7.03
CA GLY A 71 -2.00 -6.16 -7.92
C GLY A 71 -3.17 -6.10 -8.91
N LEU A 72 -3.24 -7.09 -9.80
CA LEU A 72 -4.28 -7.18 -10.83
C LEU A 72 -5.62 -7.71 -10.29
N GLY A 73 -5.57 -8.54 -9.24
CA GLY A 73 -6.74 -9.08 -8.57
C GLY A 73 -7.38 -8.08 -7.62
N ARG A 74 -8.65 -8.33 -7.24
CA ARG A 74 -9.28 -7.58 -6.15
C ARG A 74 -8.49 -7.82 -4.86
N ARG A 75 -8.15 -6.74 -4.15
CA ARG A 75 -7.40 -6.81 -2.88
C ARG A 75 -6.14 -7.66 -3.01
N SER A 76 -5.33 -7.34 -4.01
CA SER A 76 -4.04 -7.96 -4.21
C SER A 76 -2.95 -6.92 -4.08
N VAL A 77 -1.88 -7.25 -3.35
CA VAL A 77 -0.61 -6.53 -3.36
C VAL A 77 0.45 -7.48 -3.88
N ILE A 78 1.30 -6.98 -4.77
CA ILE A 78 2.56 -7.66 -5.11
C ILE A 78 3.64 -7.03 -4.24
N VAL A 79 4.16 -7.82 -3.30
CA VAL A 79 5.20 -7.39 -2.36
C VAL A 79 6.53 -7.33 -3.09
N ILE A 80 7.23 -6.21 -2.90
CA ILE A 80 8.60 -5.99 -3.40
C ILE A 80 9.58 -6.27 -2.26
N ASP A 81 9.36 -5.67 -1.09
CA ASP A 81 10.24 -5.86 0.06
C ASP A 81 9.52 -5.61 1.40
N GLY A 82 10.04 -6.17 2.49
CA GLY A 82 9.60 -5.91 3.86
C GLY A 82 10.36 -4.76 4.50
N LEU A 83 9.70 -3.96 5.35
CA LEU A 83 10.42 -2.90 6.09
C LEU A 83 11.39 -3.47 7.13
N GLY A 84 11.14 -4.68 7.64
CA GLY A 84 12.01 -5.36 8.61
C GLY A 84 11.97 -4.77 10.02
N LEU A 85 11.00 -3.90 10.31
CA LEU A 85 10.89 -3.15 11.58
C LEU A 85 9.96 -3.81 12.62
N GLY A 86 9.42 -4.98 12.31
CA GLY A 86 8.38 -5.64 13.09
C GLY A 86 6.99 -5.00 12.93
N ARG A 87 6.09 -5.34 13.86
CA ARG A 87 4.64 -5.13 13.71
C ARG A 87 4.20 -3.68 13.89
N MET A 88 4.66 -3.00 14.94
CA MET A 88 4.24 -1.64 15.27
C MET A 88 5.46 -0.76 15.65
N PRO A 89 6.44 -0.57 14.74
CA PRO A 89 7.49 0.44 14.93
C PRO A 89 6.89 1.84 15.00
N SER A 90 7.66 2.83 15.45
CA SER A 90 7.17 4.21 15.49
C SER A 90 6.76 4.70 14.08
N PRO A 91 5.71 5.52 13.94
CA PRO A 91 5.26 6.00 12.63
C PRO A 91 6.31 6.80 11.84
N ALA A 92 7.18 7.55 12.53
CA ALA A 92 8.28 8.27 11.91
C ALA A 92 9.30 7.29 11.29
N VAL A 93 9.68 6.24 12.02
CA VAL A 93 10.61 5.21 11.53
C VAL A 93 10.00 4.42 10.37
N CYS A 94 8.68 4.20 10.35
CA CYS A 94 8.01 3.62 9.18
C CYS A 94 8.21 4.48 7.93
N ALA A 95 8.07 5.80 8.07
CA ALA A 95 8.16 6.74 6.96
C ALA A 95 9.58 6.87 6.44
N GLU A 96 10.56 7.03 7.33
CA GLU A 96 11.98 7.06 6.98
C GLU A 96 12.37 5.78 6.23
N ARG A 97 12.02 4.61 6.77
CA ARG A 97 12.37 3.34 6.15
C ARG A 97 11.66 3.11 4.82
N ALA A 98 10.42 3.57 4.69
CA ALA A 98 9.70 3.51 3.41
C ALA A 98 10.42 4.35 2.35
N VAL A 99 10.81 5.59 2.67
CA VAL A 99 11.58 6.46 1.76
C VAL A 99 12.89 5.79 1.34
N GLU A 100 13.65 5.25 2.28
CA GLU A 100 14.89 4.54 1.97
C GLU A 100 14.69 3.38 0.99
N LEU A 101 13.66 2.55 1.20
CA LEU A 101 13.35 1.43 0.31
C LEU A 101 12.87 1.87 -1.08
N ILE A 102 12.10 2.96 -1.14
CA ILE A 102 11.63 3.53 -2.41
C ILE A 102 12.82 4.10 -3.20
N ASP A 103 13.71 4.84 -2.54
CA ASP A 103 14.90 5.40 -3.17
C ASP A 103 15.83 4.30 -3.67
N ASP A 104 16.00 3.24 -2.87
CA ASP A 104 16.81 2.09 -3.27
C ASP A 104 16.21 1.32 -4.45
N TYR A 105 14.88 1.13 -4.45
CA TYR A 105 14.16 0.59 -5.59
C TYR A 105 14.37 1.45 -6.85
N CYS A 106 14.24 2.77 -6.75
CA CYS A 106 14.42 3.68 -7.87
C CYS A 106 15.86 3.67 -8.41
N ARG A 107 16.87 3.52 -7.55
CA ARG A 107 18.27 3.37 -7.99
C ARG A 107 18.54 2.04 -8.68
N SER A 108 17.97 0.97 -8.17
CA SER A 108 18.19 -0.40 -8.68
C SER A 108 17.35 -0.74 -9.90
N THR A 109 16.24 -0.03 -10.10
CA THR A 109 15.28 -0.27 -11.18
C THR A 109 15.13 0.98 -12.06
N PRO A 110 16.01 1.17 -13.07
CA PRO A 110 15.89 2.29 -13.97
C PRO A 110 14.56 2.24 -14.73
N ALA A 111 13.96 3.42 -14.95
CA ALA A 111 12.73 3.53 -15.72
C ALA A 111 12.91 2.93 -17.12
N LEU A 112 11.93 2.16 -17.59
CA LEU A 112 11.91 1.67 -18.98
C LEU A 112 11.94 2.88 -19.94
N PRO A 113 12.83 2.89 -20.96
CA PRO A 113 12.86 3.95 -21.97
C PRO A 113 11.49 4.04 -22.65
N GLY A 114 10.74 5.12 -22.38
CA GLY A 114 9.38 5.32 -22.87
C GLY A 114 8.43 6.05 -21.92
N ALA A 115 8.79 6.22 -20.64
CA ALA A 115 7.98 6.93 -19.65
C ALA A 115 8.27 8.45 -19.57
N HIS A 116 8.69 9.10 -20.67
CA HIS A 116 8.92 10.54 -20.72
C HIS A 116 7.71 11.30 -21.29
N GLY A 117 7.01 12.04 -20.41
CA GLY A 117 6.27 13.27 -20.73
C GLY A 117 4.76 13.17 -20.98
N PRO A 118 3.98 14.23 -20.67
CA PRO A 118 2.56 14.32 -21.03
C PRO A 118 2.44 14.58 -22.53
N GLY A 119 2.41 13.50 -23.33
CA GLY A 119 2.00 13.56 -24.74
C GLY A 119 0.49 13.75 -24.86
N PRO A 120 0.00 14.36 -25.96
CA PRO A 120 -1.42 14.70 -26.11
C PRO A 120 -2.28 13.45 -25.98
N ALA A 121 -3.34 13.58 -25.18
CA ALA A 121 -4.30 12.51 -24.91
C ALA A 121 -4.91 11.98 -26.22
N VAL A 122 -4.42 10.84 -26.67
CA VAL A 122 -5.11 10.01 -27.65
C VAL A 122 -6.30 9.39 -26.92
N PRO A 123 -7.54 9.53 -27.41
CA PRO A 123 -8.69 8.96 -26.73
C PRO A 123 -8.56 7.44 -26.71
N ALA A 124 -8.53 6.87 -25.51
CA ALA A 124 -8.47 5.44 -25.30
C ALA A 124 -9.71 4.78 -25.94
N ALA A 125 -9.49 4.06 -27.03
CA ALA A 125 -10.47 3.14 -27.59
C ALA A 125 -10.84 2.12 -26.50
N ALA A 126 -12.14 1.95 -26.30
CA ALA A 126 -12.71 1.08 -25.30
C ALA A 126 -12.44 -0.40 -25.64
N ASP A 127 -11.36 -0.96 -25.10
CA ASP A 127 -11.16 -2.41 -25.08
C ASP A 127 -12.03 -3.02 -23.98
N ARG A 128 -13.28 -3.31 -24.34
CA ARG A 128 -14.23 -4.06 -23.53
C ARG A 128 -13.85 -5.55 -23.56
N CYS A 129 -13.02 -5.98 -22.62
CA CYS A 129 -13.08 -7.37 -22.18
C CYS A 129 -14.28 -7.55 -21.24
N PRO A 130 -15.27 -8.40 -21.55
CA PRO A 130 -16.43 -8.61 -20.69
C PRO A 130 -16.00 -9.35 -19.42
N ARG A 131 -16.23 -8.72 -18.27
CA ARG A 131 -16.07 -9.36 -16.95
C ARG A 131 -17.12 -10.45 -16.82
N ILE A 132 -16.67 -11.70 -16.75
CA ILE A 132 -17.47 -12.80 -16.21
C ILE A 132 -17.74 -12.48 -14.74
N GLY A 133 -19.03 -12.47 -14.37
CA GLY A 133 -19.53 -12.17 -13.03
C GLY A 133 -19.16 -13.26 -12.00
N ASN A 134 -19.66 -13.26 -10.77
CA ASN A 134 -20.50 -12.33 -10.03
C ASN A 134 -20.29 -12.65 -8.52
N ALA A 135 -20.62 -11.69 -7.67
CA ALA A 135 -21.03 -11.82 -6.26
C ALA A 135 -20.31 -12.81 -5.32
N ALA A 136 -19.45 -12.27 -4.45
CA ALA A 136 -19.48 -12.54 -3.01
C ALA A 136 -18.93 -11.32 -2.26
N ALA A 137 -19.70 -10.84 -1.28
CA ALA A 137 -19.42 -9.64 -0.52
C ALA A 137 -18.22 -9.86 0.42
N GLY A 138 -17.11 -9.18 0.14
CA GLY A 138 -16.14 -8.82 1.17
C GLY A 138 -16.26 -7.31 1.37
N GLY A 139 -16.78 -6.87 2.51
CA GLY A 139 -16.75 -5.46 2.88
C GLY A 139 -15.29 -5.00 2.93
N GLY A 140 -14.98 -3.87 2.32
CA GLY A 140 -13.66 -3.27 2.42
C GLY A 140 -13.88 -1.80 2.51
N ARG A 141 -13.38 -1.21 3.57
CA ARG A 141 -13.59 0.20 3.85
C ARG A 141 -12.37 0.96 3.33
N ARG A 142 -12.60 1.96 2.49
CA ARG A 142 -11.55 2.89 2.04
C ARG A 142 -11.70 4.21 2.78
N ASP A 143 -10.69 4.58 3.55
CA ASP A 143 -10.61 5.87 4.22
C ASP A 143 -9.64 6.78 3.44
N ARG A 144 -10.06 8.00 3.08
CA ARG A 144 -9.13 9.01 2.56
C ARG A 144 -8.28 9.57 3.69
N VAL A 145 -7.00 9.78 3.44
CA VAL A 145 -6.12 10.44 4.41
C VAL A 145 -6.21 11.94 4.18
N VAL A 146 -6.75 12.66 5.16
CA VAL A 146 -6.81 14.13 5.11
C VAL A 146 -5.44 14.69 5.53
N LYS A 147 -4.80 15.45 4.63
CA LYS A 147 -3.65 16.28 4.99
C LYS A 147 -4.16 17.36 5.95
N ARG A 148 -3.69 17.38 7.20
CA ARG A 148 -3.95 18.54 8.07
C ARG A 148 -3.24 19.76 7.46
N PRO A 149 -3.88 20.94 7.48
CA PRO A 149 -3.27 22.18 7.02
C PRO A 149 -2.04 22.56 7.86
#